data_AF-Q8ZZ32-F1
#
_entry.id   AF-Q8ZZ32-F1
#
_cell.length_a   1.000
_cell.length_b   1.000
_cell.length_c   1.000
_cell.angle_alpha   90.00
_cell.angle_beta   90.00
_cell.angle_gamma   90.00
#
_symmetry.space_group_name_H-M   'P 1'
#
loop_
_entity.id
_entity.type
_entity.pdbx_description
1 polymer ?
#
loop_
_entity_poly.entity_id
_entity_poly.type
_entity_poly.pdbx_seq_one_letter_code
_entity_poly.pdbx_strand_id
1 'polypeptide(L)'
;MGRLDYEKGVLRMLRDIGKIYNIFRKPLIIAGVGPLEKVVRSLNSGVIKYIGYLKPEEVPILLSRAYAVIIPSYTEGLPSVYLEARKCGVPYIVMYSDNPLSKWLADITLKA
;
A
#
# COMPACT_ATOMS: atom_id res chain seq x y z
N MET A 1 0.15 -0.34 3.76
CA MET A 1 -0.06 -0.25 5.22
C MET A 1 -1.55 -0.24 5.49
N GLY A 2 -2.02 -0.67 6.66
CA GLY A 2 -3.45 -0.61 7.03
C GLY A 2 -4.03 -1.95 7.48
N ARG A 3 -5.36 -2.04 7.60
CA ARG A 3 -6.04 -3.30 7.96
C ARG A 3 -5.75 -4.38 6.90
N LEU A 4 -5.48 -5.61 7.30
CA LEU A 4 -5.22 -6.72 6.37
C LEU A 4 -6.51 -7.51 6.14
N ASP A 5 -7.31 -7.03 5.19
CA ASP A 5 -8.59 -7.63 4.81
C ASP A 5 -8.74 -7.66 3.26
N TYR A 6 -9.86 -8.20 2.80
CA TYR A 6 -10.18 -8.30 1.38
C TYR A 6 -10.33 -6.92 0.70
N GLU A 7 -11.00 -5.97 1.34
CA GLU A 7 -11.28 -4.63 0.81
C GLU A 7 -9.98 -3.84 0.56
N LYS A 8 -8.97 -4.03 1.40
CA LYS A 8 -7.65 -3.40 1.25
C LYS A 8 -6.79 -4.01 0.14
N GLY A 9 -7.28 -5.03 -0.57
CA GLY A 9 -6.69 -5.52 -1.82
C GLY A 9 -5.30 -6.14 -1.69
N VAL A 10 -4.86 -6.53 -0.49
CA VAL A 10 -3.50 -7.07 -0.27
C VAL A 10 -3.25 -8.36 -1.08
N LEU A 11 -4.26 -9.22 -1.23
CA LEU A 11 -4.14 -10.45 -2.00
C LEU A 11 -3.90 -10.19 -3.49
N ARG A 12 -4.46 -9.11 -4.04
CA ARG A 12 -4.23 -8.71 -5.44
C ARG A 12 -2.77 -8.34 -5.67
N MET A 13 -2.15 -7.66 -4.70
CA MET A 13 -0.72 -7.35 -4.77
C MET A 13 0.16 -8.61 -4.66
N LEU A 14 -0.19 -9.50 -3.74
CA LEU A 14 0.56 -10.74 -3.52
C LEU A 14 0.56 -11.67 -4.74
N ARG A 15 -0.54 -11.70 -5.51
CA ARG A 15 -0.64 -12.52 -6.73
C ARG A 15 0.38 -12.12 -7.81
N ASP A 16 0.64 -10.83 -7.97
CA ASP A 16 1.43 -10.29 -9.09
C ASP A 16 2.82 -9.78 -8.68
N ILE A 17 3.20 -9.90 -7.40
CA ILE A 17 4.44 -9.35 -6.86
C ILE A 17 5.71 -9.93 -7.51
N GLY A 18 5.70 -11.21 -7.91
CA GLY A 18 6.86 -11.81 -8.58
C GLY A 18 7.22 -11.10 -9.89
N LYS A 19 6.22 -10.66 -10.65
CA LYS A 19 6.41 -9.90 -11.89
C LYS A 19 7.00 -8.52 -11.60
N ILE A 20 6.47 -7.84 -10.58
CA ILE A 20 6.95 -6.51 -10.15
C ILE A 20 8.39 -6.61 -9.65
N TYR A 21 8.72 -7.64 -8.86
CA TYR A 21 10.06 -7.84 -8.32
C TYR A 21 11.11 -8.10 -9.41
N ASN A 22 10.76 -8.83 -10.46
CA ASN A 22 11.69 -9.07 -11.58
C ASN A 22 12.09 -7.78 -12.33
N ILE A 23 11.25 -6.74 -12.27
CA ILE A 23 11.51 -5.44 -12.89
C ILE A 23 12.21 -4.50 -11.91
N PHE A 24 11.61 -4.28 -10.73
CA PHE A 24 12.08 -3.26 -9.79
C PHE A 24 13.18 -3.76 -8.85
N ARG A 25 13.27 -5.07 -8.62
CA ARG A 25 14.21 -5.71 -7.68
C ARG A 25 14.19 -5.09 -6.28
N LYS A 26 13.03 -4.62 -5.84
CA LYS A 26 12.78 -4.07 -4.49
C LYS A 26 11.72 -4.90 -3.78
N PRO A 27 11.89 -5.19 -2.48
CA PRO A 27 10.90 -5.94 -1.74
C PRO A 27 9.61 -5.14 -1.54
N LEU A 28 8.47 -5.83 -1.54
CA LEU A 28 7.20 -5.28 -1.09
C LEU A 28 7.14 -5.33 0.44
N ILE A 29 7.09 -4.16 1.07
CA ILE A 29 6.91 -4.07 2.52
C ILE A 29 5.40 -4.00 2.81
N ILE A 30 4.93 -4.92 3.65
CA ILE A 30 3.54 -4.98 4.10
C ILE A 30 3.51 -4.76 5.61
N ALA A 31 2.75 -3.75 6.03
CA ALA A 31 2.52 -3.43 7.43
C ALA A 31 1.03 -3.34 7.69
N GLY A 32 0.59 -3.84 8.84
CA GLY A 32 -0.81 -3.97 9.17
C GLY A 32 -1.14 -5.24 9.94
N VAL A 33 -2.37 -5.27 10.44
CA VAL A 33 -2.97 -6.41 11.13
C VAL A 33 -4.39 -6.62 10.62
N GLY A 34 -4.91 -7.84 10.72
CA GLY A 34 -6.27 -8.16 10.29
C GLY A 34 -6.46 -9.64 9.93
N PRO A 35 -7.65 -10.00 9.41
CA PRO A 35 -7.98 -11.39 9.09
C PRO A 35 -6.98 -12.11 8.18
N LEU A 36 -6.30 -11.37 7.29
CA LEU A 36 -5.33 -11.93 6.33
C LEU A 36 -3.89 -11.98 6.87
N GLU A 37 -3.66 -11.63 8.14
CA GLU A 37 -2.32 -11.59 8.72
C GLU A 37 -1.56 -12.91 8.60
N LYS A 38 -2.22 -14.05 8.88
CA LYS A 38 -1.59 -15.37 8.77
C LYS A 38 -1.08 -15.66 7.36
N VAL A 39 -1.85 -15.25 6.33
CA VAL A 39 -1.51 -15.43 4.92
C VAL A 39 -0.33 -14.54 4.53
N VAL A 40 -0.36 -13.27 4.93
CA VAL A 40 0.74 -12.34 4.63
C VAL A 40 2.03 -12.78 5.34
N ARG A 41 1.92 -13.22 6.59
CA ARG A 41 3.05 -13.71 7.40
C ARG A 41 3.68 -14.97 6.81
N SER A 42 2.88 -15.91 6.28
CA SER A 42 3.41 -17.14 5.68
C SER A 42 4.17 -16.91 4.36
N LEU A 43 3.93 -15.77 3.69
CA LEU A 43 4.59 -15.37 2.45
C LEU A 43 5.84 -14.51 2.66
N ASN A 44 6.22 -14.26 3.92
CA ASN A 44 7.40 -13.48 4.26
C ASN A 44 8.67 -14.11 3.69
N SER A 45 9.44 -13.33 2.92
CA SER A 45 10.56 -13.78 2.10
C SER A 45 11.51 -12.63 1.75
N GLY A 46 12.48 -12.86 0.85
CA GLY A 46 13.29 -11.79 0.28
C GLY A 46 12.49 -10.80 -0.60
N VAL A 47 11.36 -11.24 -1.15
CA VAL A 47 10.50 -10.46 -2.06
C VAL A 47 9.39 -9.72 -1.30
N ILE A 48 8.84 -10.34 -0.25
CA ILE A 48 7.78 -9.77 0.58
C ILE A 48 8.29 -9.67 2.00
N LYS A 49 8.27 -8.47 2.58
CA LYS A 49 8.62 -8.24 3.98
C LYS A 49 7.38 -7.85 4.78
N TYR A 50 6.88 -8.77 5.59
CA TYR A 50 5.82 -8.47 6.55
C TYR A 50 6.43 -7.96 7.86
N ILE A 51 6.03 -6.76 8.29
CA ILE A 51 6.60 -6.09 9.46
C ILE A 51 5.62 -5.92 10.62
N GLY A 52 4.41 -6.47 10.52
CA GLY A 52 3.43 -6.39 11.61
C GLY A 52 2.70 -5.06 11.67
N TYR A 53 2.10 -4.79 12.84
CA TYR A 53 1.51 -3.51 13.18
C TYR A 53 2.58 -2.41 13.23
N LEU A 54 2.26 -1.21 12.74
CA LEU A 54 3.08 -0.02 12.89
C LEU A 54 2.38 0.96 13.80
N LYS A 55 3.13 1.53 14.74
CA LYS A 55 2.67 2.68 15.52
C LYS A 55 2.63 3.93 14.63
N PRO A 56 1.76 4.91 14.94
CA PRO A 56 1.65 6.15 14.17
C PRO A 56 2.99 6.87 13.96
N GLU A 57 3.87 6.89 14.96
CA GLU A 57 5.19 7.51 14.87
C GLU A 57 6.19 6.78 13.95
N GLU A 58 5.97 5.49 13.68
CA GLU A 58 6.83 4.68 12.80
C GLU A 58 6.45 4.85 11.33
N VAL A 59 5.22 5.29 11.05
CA VAL A 59 4.68 5.43 9.69
C VAL A 59 5.50 6.43 8.85
N PRO A 60 5.78 7.67 9.30
CA PRO A 60 6.60 8.61 8.54
C PRO A 60 8.02 8.09 8.30
N ILE A 61 8.60 7.37 9.28
CA ILE A 61 9.95 6.79 9.16
C ILE A 61 9.97 5.74 8.05
N LEU A 62 8.97 4.86 7.99
CA LEU A 62 8.86 3.88 6.92
C LEU A 62 8.62 4.55 5.57
N LEU A 63 7.68 5.50 5.51
CA LEU A 63 7.31 6.19 4.29
C LEU A 63 8.48 6.98 3.69
N SER A 64 9.24 7.71 4.49
CA SER A 64 10.41 8.47 4.03
C SER A 64 11.48 7.63 3.32
N ARG A 65 11.47 6.31 3.54
CA ARG A 65 12.39 5.34 2.95
C ARG A 65 11.76 4.55 1.80
N ALA A 66 10.47 4.71 1.55
CA ALA A 66 9.76 4.00 0.51
C ALA A 66 9.96 4.68 -0.85
N TYR A 67 10.15 3.88 -1.90
CA TYR A 67 10.17 4.37 -3.28
C TYR A 67 8.79 4.82 -3.75
N ALA A 68 7.76 4.08 -3.34
CA ALA A 68 6.37 4.38 -3.59
C ALA A 68 5.48 3.67 -2.58
N VAL A 69 4.27 4.20 -2.39
CA VAL A 69 3.20 3.56 -1.62
C VAL A 69 2.17 3.01 -2.58
N ILE A 70 1.76 1.76 -2.38
CA ILE A 70 0.70 1.14 -3.19
C ILE A 70 -0.56 1.08 -2.33
N ILE A 71 -1.67 1.58 -2.89
CA ILE A 71 -2.99 1.58 -2.28
C ILE A 71 -3.91 0.75 -3.18
N PRO A 72 -3.94 -0.58 -2.98
CA PRO A 72 -4.64 -1.51 -3.87
C PRO A 72 -6.11 -1.74 -3.47
N SER A 73 -6.66 -0.88 -2.62
CA SER A 73 -7.99 -1.03 -2.03
C SER A 73 -9.11 -0.99 -3.07
N TYR A 74 -10.08 -1.90 -2.94
CA TYR A 74 -11.27 -1.95 -3.80
C TYR A 74 -12.28 -0.84 -3.50
N THR A 75 -12.46 -0.53 -2.22
CA THR A 75 -13.45 0.44 -1.74
C THR A 75 -12.83 1.24 -0.61
N GLU A 76 -12.76 2.56 -0.75
CA GLU A 76 -12.42 3.50 0.33
C GLU A 76 -13.10 4.84 0.08
N GLY A 77 -13.35 5.61 1.16
CA GLY A 77 -13.77 7.01 1.05
C GLY A 77 -12.57 7.92 0.77
N LEU A 78 -11.67 8.06 1.73
CA LEU A 78 -10.36 8.68 1.51
C LEU A 78 -9.33 7.87 2.31
N PRO A 79 -8.43 7.11 1.66
CA PRO A 79 -7.47 6.28 2.38
C PRO A 79 -6.57 7.13 3.27
N SER A 80 -6.45 6.78 4.56
CA SER A 80 -5.52 7.48 5.45
C SER A 80 -4.08 7.41 4.93
N VAL A 81 -3.73 6.25 4.35
CA VAL A 81 -2.43 5.98 3.73
C VAL A 81 -2.12 6.94 2.57
N TYR A 82 -3.14 7.41 1.85
CA TYR A 82 -2.96 8.45 0.83
C TYR A 82 -2.51 9.77 1.47
N LEU A 83 -3.18 10.19 2.54
CA LEU A 83 -2.83 11.43 3.25
C LEU A 83 -1.44 11.34 3.89
N GLU A 84 -1.09 10.18 4.46
CA GLU A 84 0.23 9.91 5.04
C GLU A 84 1.32 9.98 3.96
N ALA A 85 1.13 9.30 2.82
CA ALA A 85 2.06 9.33 1.70
C ALA A 85 2.26 10.75 1.17
N ARG A 86 1.16 11.50 0.99
CA ARG A 86 1.20 12.90 0.53
C ARG A 86 1.95 13.80 1.51
N LYS A 87 1.68 13.69 2.82
CA LYS A 87 2.39 14.46 3.87
C LYS A 87 3.90 14.17 3.88
N CYS A 88 4.28 12.93 3.59
CA CYS A 88 5.69 12.51 3.54
C CYS A 88 6.36 12.79 2.20
N GLY A 89 5.66 13.35 1.20
CA GLY A 89 6.20 13.60 -0.13
C GLY A 89 6.54 12.33 -0.91
N VAL A 90 5.91 11.20 -0.58
CA VAL A 90 6.21 9.90 -1.19
C VAL A 90 5.27 9.65 -2.37
N PRO A 91 5.79 9.23 -3.54
CA PRO A 91 4.96 8.82 -4.65
C PRO A 91 3.96 7.74 -4.25
N TYR A 92 2.75 7.79 -4.78
CA TYR A 92 1.71 6.80 -4.51
C TYR A 92 1.08 6.28 -5.79
N ILE A 93 0.76 4.99 -5.78
CA ILE A 93 0.05 4.28 -6.84
C ILE A 93 -1.28 3.84 -6.25
N VAL A 94 -2.36 4.38 -6.79
CA VAL A 94 -3.71 4.07 -6.33
C VAL A 94 -4.45 3.29 -7.39
N MET A 95 -5.11 2.22 -6.97
CA MET A 95 -5.77 1.30 -7.88
C MET A 95 -7.25 1.18 -7.50
N TYR A 96 -8.08 1.98 -8.15
CA TYR A 96 -9.52 1.95 -7.98
C TYR A 96 -10.19 1.20 -9.13
N SER A 97 -11.35 0.60 -8.85
CA SER A 97 -12.37 0.42 -9.89
C SER A 97 -12.90 1.80 -10.27
N ASP A 98 -13.26 2.02 -11.54
CA ASP A 98 -13.79 3.30 -12.03
C ASP A 98 -14.86 3.86 -11.07
N ASN A 99 -14.49 4.88 -10.30
CA ASN A 99 -15.35 5.48 -9.27
C ASN A 99 -15.05 6.99 -9.11
N PRO A 100 -16.00 7.79 -8.59
CA PRO A 100 -15.82 9.25 -8.49
C PRO A 100 -14.58 9.69 -7.69
N LEU A 101 -14.20 8.93 -6.66
CA LEU A 101 -13.02 9.22 -5.85
C LEU A 101 -11.73 9.11 -6.67
N SER A 102 -11.60 8.08 -7.51
CA SER A 102 -10.42 7.85 -8.35
C SER A 102 -10.16 9.03 -9.29
N LYS A 103 -11.22 9.56 -9.90
CA LYS A 103 -11.17 10.74 -10.77
C LYS A 103 -10.80 12.00 -9.98
N TRP A 104 -11.43 12.21 -8.82
CA TRP A 104 -11.13 13.34 -7.95
C TRP A 104 -9.67 13.34 -7.48
N LEU A 105 -9.15 12.17 -7.05
CA LEU A 105 -7.76 12.02 -6.63
C LEU A 105 -6.77 12.32 -7.77
N ALA A 106 -7.07 11.89 -8.99
CA ALA A 106 -6.26 12.23 -10.16
C ALA A 106 -6.26 13.75 -10.41
N ASP A 107 -7.43 14.39 -10.38
CA ASP A 107 -7.59 15.83 -10.62
C ASP A 107 -6.81 16.67 -9.59
N ILE A 108 -6.86 16.34 -8.29
CA ILE A 108 -6.14 17.09 -7.26
C ILE A 108 -4.63 16.79 -7.25
N THR A 109 -4.22 15.61 -7.72
CA THR A 109 -2.81 15.24 -7.77
C THR A 109 -2.11 15.97 -8.91
N LEU A 110 -2.77 16.13 -10.06
CA LEU A 110 -2.21 16.79 -11.23
C LEU A 110 -2.21 18.33 -11.13
N LYS A 111 -3.01 18.91 -10.22
CA LYS A 111 -3.14 20.37 -10.02
C LYS A 111 -2.22 20.92 -8.91
N ALA A 112 -1.51 20.07 -8.19
CA ALA A 112 -0.64 20.44 -7.06
C ALA A 112 0.84 20.37 -7.49
#